data_AF-A0A7C0YSA7-F1
#
_entry.id   AF-A0A7C0YSA7-F1
#
_cell.length_a   1.000
_cell.length_b   1.000
_cell.length_c   1.000
_cell.angle_alpha   90.00
_cell.angle_beta   90.00
_cell.angle_gamma   90.00
#
_symmetry.space_group_name_H-M   'P 1'
#
loop_
_entity.id
_entity.type
_entity.pdbx_description
1 polymer ?
#
loop_
_entity_poly.entity_id
_entity_poly.type
_entity_poly.pdbx_seq_one_letter_code
_entity_poly.pdbx_strand_id
1 'polypeptide(L)'
;MLFSRIKKSRNEMFDREYEFNKITSAINDEVPLIVVTGIRRVGKTTLVKVLLNEIDMPGIYIDARKLWSIHANISPNVIKKEIVKSFNARKSYAPVMKLLQSLKSIT
;
A
#
# COMPACT_ATOMS: atom_id res chain seq x y z
N MET A 1 1.04 -16.33 -12.30
CA MET A 1 1.94 -16.67 -13.43
C MET A 1 2.92 -15.52 -13.71
N LEU A 2 4.16 -15.81 -14.10
CA LEU A 2 5.22 -14.82 -14.35
C LEU A 2 4.88 -13.77 -15.42
N PHE A 3 3.94 -14.03 -16.33
CA PHE A 3 3.49 -13.08 -17.36
C PHE A 3 2.09 -12.48 -17.13
N SER A 4 1.47 -12.74 -15.96
CA SER A 4 0.22 -12.07 -15.59
C SER A 4 0.38 -10.55 -15.47
N ARG A 5 -0.66 -9.80 -15.83
CA ARG A 5 -0.71 -8.33 -15.77
C ARG A 5 -0.65 -7.78 -14.34
N ILE A 6 -1.05 -8.57 -13.35
CA ILE A 6 -1.04 -8.22 -11.92
C ILE A 6 -0.31 -9.34 -11.19
N LYS A 7 0.74 -8.99 -10.43
CA LYS A 7 1.42 -9.91 -9.52
C LYS A 7 0.81 -9.79 -8.14
N LYS A 8 0.55 -10.92 -7.50
CA LYS A 8 -0.06 -10.95 -6.16
C LYS A 8 0.90 -11.42 -5.07
N SER A 9 1.90 -12.22 -5.43
CA SER A 9 2.88 -12.78 -4.51
C SER A 9 4.31 -12.63 -5.02
N ARG A 10 5.27 -12.79 -4.11
CA ARG A 10 6.71 -12.67 -4.38
C ARG A 10 7.17 -13.57 -5.53
N ASN A 11 6.72 -14.82 -5.54
CA ASN A 11 7.09 -15.83 -6.53
C ASN A 11 6.63 -15.49 -7.96
N GLU A 12 5.72 -14.53 -8.14
CA GLU A 12 5.32 -14.07 -9.47
C GLU A 12 6.16 -12.89 -10.00
N MET A 13 7.07 -12.35 -9.19
CA MET A 13 7.98 -11.28 -9.57
C MET A 13 9.29 -11.86 -10.13
N PHE A 14 9.75 -11.31 -11.25
CA PHE A 14 11.05 -11.69 -11.82
C PHE A 14 12.16 -10.86 -11.18
N ASP A 15 13.13 -11.53 -10.56
CA ASP A 15 14.40 -10.96 -10.08
C ASP A 15 14.27 -9.64 -9.27
N ARG A 16 13.51 -9.71 -8.17
CA ARG A 16 13.24 -8.56 -7.27
C ARG A 16 13.48 -8.88 -5.79
N GLU A 17 14.19 -9.98 -5.55
CA GLU A 17 14.48 -10.50 -4.21
C GLU A 17 15.29 -9.50 -3.38
N TYR A 18 16.30 -8.88 -4.01
CA TYR A 18 17.14 -7.88 -3.36
C TYR A 18 16.34 -6.67 -2.90
N GLU A 19 15.55 -6.04 -3.78
CA GLU A 19 14.77 -4.85 -3.43
C GLU A 19 13.67 -5.17 -2.41
N PHE A 20 13.02 -6.33 -2.54
CA PHE A 20 12.03 -6.78 -1.58
C PHE A 20 12.65 -6.88 -0.18
N ASN A 21 13.74 -7.65 -0.04
CA ASN A 21 14.42 -7.83 1.25
C ASN A 21 14.94 -6.52 1.82
N LYS A 22 15.51 -5.64 0.99
CA LYS A 22 16.01 -4.32 1.43
C LYS A 22 14.90 -3.43 2.00
N ILE A 23 13.73 -3.42 1.36
CA ILE A 23 12.57 -2.67 1.87
C ILE A 23 12.05 -3.30 3.15
N THR A 24 11.94 -4.64 3.22
CA THR A 24 11.50 -5.34 4.44
C THR A 24 12.44 -5.08 5.62
N SER A 25 13.76 -5.14 5.42
CA SER A 25 14.72 -4.80 6.47
C SER A 25 14.56 -3.36 6.93
N ALA A 26 14.45 -2.40 6.01
CA ALA A 26 14.24 -1.00 6.37
C ALA A 26 12.91 -0.77 7.13
N ILE A 27 11.86 -1.54 6.83
CA ILE A 27 10.60 -1.49 7.60
C ILE A 27 10.82 -2.04 9.02
N ASN A 28 11.53 -3.17 9.16
CA ASN A 28 11.83 -3.78 10.45
C ASN A 28 12.75 -2.90 11.31
N ASP A 29 13.63 -2.13 10.68
CA ASP A 29 14.51 -1.15 11.31
C ASP A 29 13.80 0.20 11.58
N GLU A 30 12.47 0.25 11.41
CA GLU A 30 11.61 1.42 11.63
C GLU A 30 12.03 2.68 10.85
N VAL A 31 12.62 2.50 9.66
CA VAL A 31 13.00 3.62 8.79
C VAL A 31 11.74 4.41 8.39
N PRO A 32 11.64 5.72 8.71
CA PRO A 32 10.39 6.47 8.60
C PRO A 32 9.99 6.80 7.16
N LEU A 33 10.93 6.76 6.22
CA LEU A 33 10.69 7.07 4.82
C LEU A 33 11.56 6.22 3.90
N ILE A 34 10.91 5.47 3.03
CA ILE A 34 11.56 4.65 2.00
C ILE A 34 11.12 5.16 0.63
N VAL A 35 12.08 5.54 -0.22
CA VAL A 35 11.80 6.04 -1.57
C VAL A 35 12.21 5.00 -2.60
N VAL A 36 11.25 4.49 -3.37
CA VAL A 36 11.50 3.53 -4.46
C VAL A 36 11.54 4.26 -5.81
N THR A 37 12.73 4.38 -6.39
CA THR A 37 12.97 5.13 -7.64
C THR A 37 13.31 4.21 -8.83
N GLY A 38 13.46 4.79 -10.02
CA GLY A 38 13.86 4.07 -11.23
C GLY A 38 13.02 4.43 -12.46
N ILE A 39 13.35 3.85 -13.61
CA ILE A 39 12.72 4.15 -14.92
C ILE A 39 11.23 3.74 -14.95
N ARG A 40 10.42 4.37 -15.80
CA ARG A 40 9.01 3.97 -16.02
C ARG A 40 8.96 2.52 -16.50
N ARG A 41 7.95 1.76 -16.02
CA ARG A 41 7.68 0.35 -16.37
C ARG A 41 8.66 -0.71 -15.83
N VAL A 42 9.58 -0.38 -14.93
CA VAL A 42 10.43 -1.39 -14.24
C VAL A 42 9.71 -2.23 -13.18
N GLY A 43 8.42 -1.97 -12.92
CA GLY A 43 7.63 -2.77 -11.97
C GLY A 43 7.57 -2.25 -10.53
N LYS A 44 7.96 -0.99 -10.27
CA LYS A 44 7.90 -0.38 -8.92
C LYS A 44 6.54 -0.52 -8.21
N THR A 45 5.44 -0.21 -8.92
CA THR A 45 4.08 -0.37 -8.37
C THR A 45 3.77 -1.81 -8.00
N THR A 46 4.25 -2.76 -8.79
CA THR A 46 4.08 -4.19 -8.53
C THR A 46 4.82 -4.60 -7.27
N LEU A 47 6.08 -4.19 -7.12
CA LEU A 47 6.90 -4.45 -5.92
C LEU A 47 6.19 -3.96 -4.65
N VAL A 48 5.75 -2.69 -4.63
CA VAL A 48 5.06 -2.11 -3.47
C VAL A 48 3.77 -2.87 -3.13
N LYS A 49 2.99 -3.27 -4.14
CA LYS A 49 1.74 -4.00 -3.92
C LYS A 49 1.97 -5.42 -3.39
N VAL A 50 2.95 -6.13 -3.92
CA VAL A 50 3.30 -7.48 -3.45
C VAL A 50 3.85 -7.40 -2.03
N LEU A 51 4.73 -6.44 -1.75
CA LEU A 51 5.25 -6.21 -0.40
C LEU A 51 4.11 -5.97 0.62
N LEU A 52 3.15 -5.11 0.29
CA LEU A 52 1.97 -4.84 1.12
C LEU A 52 1.01 -6.04 1.30
N ASN A 53 1.14 -7.10 0.50
CA ASN A 53 0.36 -8.33 0.66
C ASN A 53 1.10 -9.38 1.50
N GLU A 54 2.44 -9.35 1.52
CA GLU A 54 3.30 -10.38 2.11
C GLU A 54 3.80 -10.00 3.50
N ILE A 55 3.87 -8.70 3.83
CA ILE A 55 4.23 -8.27 5.19
C ILE A 55 3.03 -8.40 6.14
N ASP A 56 3.29 -8.83 7.37
CA ASP A 56 2.29 -8.94 8.45
C ASP A 56 1.96 -7.58 9.12
N MET A 57 2.45 -6.48 8.56
CA MET A 57 2.28 -5.14 9.12
C MET A 57 1.07 -4.43 8.50
N PRO A 58 0.29 -3.68 9.30
CA PRO A 58 -0.83 -2.93 8.77
C PRO A 58 -0.37 -1.86 7.78
N GLY A 59 -0.97 -1.82 6.59
CA GLY A 59 -0.58 -0.89 5.53
C GLY A 59 -1.69 -0.66 4.51
N ILE A 60 -1.70 0.53 3.93
CA ILE A 60 -2.62 0.91 2.85
C ILE A 60 -1.83 1.28 1.58
N TYR A 61 -2.46 1.06 0.42
CA TYR A 61 -1.93 1.50 -0.86
C TYR A 61 -2.78 2.65 -1.39
N ILE A 62 -2.16 3.80 -1.64
CA ILE A 62 -2.82 4.97 -2.23
C ILE A 62 -2.23 5.21 -3.62
N ASP A 63 -3.08 5.20 -4.66
CA ASP A 63 -2.64 5.53 -6.02
C ASP A 63 -2.76 7.03 -6.28
N ALA A 64 -1.69 7.77 -6.01
CA ALA A 64 -1.64 9.22 -6.22
C ALA A 64 -1.88 9.62 -7.69
N ARG A 65 -1.50 8.77 -8.67
CA ARG A 65 -1.75 9.06 -10.10
C ARG A 65 -3.24 9.01 -10.40
N LYS A 66 -3.94 8.02 -9.85
CA LYS A 66 -5.40 7.91 -9.99
C LYS A 66 -6.10 9.07 -9.29
N LEU A 67 -5.67 9.43 -8.08
CA LEU A 67 -6.24 10.56 -7.34
C LEU A 67 -6.11 11.87 -8.12
N TRP A 68 -4.92 12.16 -8.65
CA TRP A 68 -4.68 13.35 -9.46
C TRP A 68 -5.50 13.36 -10.75
N SER A 69 -5.71 12.20 -11.38
CA SER A 69 -6.54 12.10 -12.58
C SER A 69 -8.03 12.34 -12.34
N ILE A 70 -8.52 12.08 -11.13
CA ILE A 70 -9.94 12.24 -10.76
C ILE A 70 -10.21 13.63 -10.20
N HIS A 71 -9.24 14.22 -9.51
CA HIS A 71 -9.37 15.48 -8.81
C HIS A 71 -8.40 16.51 -9.39
N ALA A 72 -8.92 17.63 -9.89
CA ALA A 72 -8.11 18.74 -10.38
C ALA A 72 -7.20 19.36 -9.28
N ASN A 73 -7.59 19.21 -8.01
CA ASN A 73 -6.77 19.57 -6.84
C ASN A 73 -6.96 18.52 -5.73
N ILE A 74 -5.86 18.09 -5.10
CA ILE A 74 -5.89 17.13 -4.00
C ILE A 74 -5.90 17.90 -2.68
N SER A 75 -7.10 18.12 -2.13
CA SER A 75 -7.26 18.70 -0.79
C SER A 75 -7.03 17.66 0.32
N PRO A 76 -6.72 18.08 1.56
CA PRO A 76 -6.60 17.17 2.70
C PRO A 76 -7.83 16.25 2.90
N ASN A 77 -9.03 16.76 2.57
CA ASN A 77 -10.27 15.99 2.65
C ASN A 77 -10.32 14.83 1.65
N VAL A 78 -9.74 15.00 0.45
CA VAL A 78 -9.65 13.95 -0.55
C VAL A 78 -8.72 12.83 -0.06
N ILE A 79 -7.56 13.20 0.48
CA ILE A 79 -6.58 12.25 1.05
C ILE A 79 -7.22 11.48 2.21
N LYS A 80 -7.86 12.18 3.15
CA LYS A 80 -8.57 11.57 4.29
C LYS A 80 -9.61 10.54 3.82
N LYS A 81 -10.42 10.88 2.81
CA LYS A 81 -11.41 9.95 2.24
C LYS A 81 -10.75 8.72 1.62
N GLU A 82 -9.66 8.88 0.86
CA GLU A 82 -8.98 7.74 0.23
C GLU A 82 -8.27 6.84 1.25
N ILE A 83 -7.70 7.42 2.32
CA ILE A 83 -7.14 6.66 3.45
C ILE A 83 -8.23 5.78 4.07
N VAL A 84 -9.34 6.38 4.50
CA VAL A 84 -10.44 5.64 5.15
C VAL A 84 -11.00 4.54 4.24
N LYS A 85 -11.20 4.87 2.96
CA LYS A 85 -11.64 3.90 1.95
C LYS A 85 -10.65 2.73 1.79
N SER A 86 -9.35 3.01 1.77
CA SER A 86 -8.30 1.98 1.63
C SER A 86 -8.23 1.07 2.86
N PHE A 87 -8.42 1.63 4.06
CA PHE A 87 -8.54 0.85 5.30
C PHE A 87 -9.77 -0.05 5.27
N ASN A 88 -10.95 0.50 4.94
CA ASN A 88 -12.20 -0.27 4.87
C ASN A 88 -12.16 -1.41 3.83
N ALA A 89 -11.41 -1.24 2.74
CA ALA A 89 -11.28 -2.25 1.70
C ALA A 89 -10.47 -3.48 2.14
N ARG A 90 -9.65 -3.37 3.20
CA ARG A 90 -8.88 -4.49 3.75
C ARG A 90 -9.69 -5.19 4.84
N LYS A 91 -10.24 -6.37 4.50
CA LYS A 91 -11.02 -7.23 5.40
C LYS A 91 -10.30 -7.54 6.73
N SER A 92 -8.97 -7.66 6.70
CA SER A 92 -8.13 -7.87 7.88
C SER A 92 -8.27 -6.76 8.94
N TYR A 93 -8.67 -5.55 8.55
CA TYR A 93 -8.85 -4.41 9.45
C TYR A 93 -10.30 -4.19 9.88
N ALA A 94 -11.24 -5.06 9.47
CA ALA A 94 -12.63 -4.97 9.89
C ALA A 94 -12.81 -4.97 11.43
N PRO A 95 -12.08 -5.78 12.23
CA PRO A 95 -12.18 -5.74 13.69
C PRO A 95 -11.72 -4.39 14.27
N VAL A 96 -10.56 -3.91 13.82
CA VAL A 96 -9.99 -2.61 14.25
C VAL A 96 -10.92 -1.46 13.85
N MET A 97 -11.51 -1.53 12.65
CA MET A 97 -12.44 -0.50 12.20
C MET A 97 -13.74 -0.50 12.99
N LYS A 98 -14.25 -1.68 13.37
CA LYS A 98 -15.42 -1.81 14.24
C LYS A 98 -15.15 -1.20 15.62
N LEU A 99 -13.96 -1.42 16.18
CA LEU A 99 -13.52 -0.83 17.44
C LEU A 99 -13.42 0.71 17.35
N LEU A 100 -12.79 1.24 16.30
CA LEU A 100 -12.66 2.69 16.10
C LEU A 100 -14.01 3.37 15.90
N GLN A 101 -14.96 2.69 15.25
CA GLN A 101 -16.33 3.19 15.10
C GLN A 101 -17.09 3.19 16.43
N SER A 102 -16.94 2.14 17.25
CA SER A 102 -17.59 2.11 18.57
C SER A 102 -17.07 3.19 19.51
N LEU A 103 -15.79 3.55 19.44
CA LEU A 103 -15.22 4.64 20.23
C LEU A 103 -15.77 6.02 19.82
N LYS A 104 -16.09 6.19 18.53
CA LYS A 104 -16.67 7.43 18.00
C LYS A 104 -18.12 7.67 18.38
N SER A 105 -18.86 6.63 18.78
CA SER A 105 -20.24 6.75 19.27
C SER A 105 -20.32 7.07 20.76
N ILE A 106 -19.18 7.09 21.47
CA ILE A 106 -19.09 7.35 22.92
C ILE A 106 -18.72 8.82 23.20
N THR A 107 -18.34 9.60 22.19
CA THR A 107 -18.08 11.05 22.27
C THR A 107 -19.11 11.81 21.46
#